data_AF-A0A0S8DJB1-F1
#
_entry.id   AF-A0A0S8DJB1-F1
#
_cell.length_a   1.000
_cell.length_b   1.000
_cell.length_c   1.000
_cell.angle_alpha   90.00
_cell.angle_beta   90.00
_cell.angle_gamma   90.00
#
_symmetry.space_group_name_H-M   'P 1'
#
loop_
_entity.id
_entity.type
_entity.pdbx_description
1 polymer ?
#
loop_
_entity_poly.entity_id
_entity_poly.type
_entity_poly.pdbx_seq_one_letter_code
_entity_poly.pdbx_strand_id
1 'polypeptide(L)'
;MVRQIIINTAVSAMIVIVGLLLYHKNYAVKVYALDLKGFIAAQQQMLIEGKLDNKGIDEHFKILDKKMKEKGENAVILTSDVVIKGDEIEMD
;
A
#
# COMPACT_ATOMS: atom_id res chain seq x y z
N MET A 1 -40.79 -5.54 -25.24
CA MET A 1 -40.04 -4.26 -25.13
C MET A 1 -39.47 -4.07 -23.72
N VAL A 2 -40.29 -3.98 -22.67
CA VAL A 2 -39.84 -3.80 -21.26
C VAL A 2 -38.83 -4.88 -20.80
N ARG A 3 -39.05 -6.15 -21.15
CA ARG A 3 -38.15 -7.26 -20.80
C ARG A 3 -36.74 -7.12 -21.40
N GLN A 4 -36.62 -6.62 -22.63
CA GLN A 4 -35.32 -6.36 -23.27
C GLN A 4 -34.61 -5.16 -22.64
N ILE A 5 -35.36 -4.13 -22.25
CA ILE A 5 -34.80 -2.97 -21.54
C ILE A 5 -34.20 -3.43 -20.21
N ILE A 6 -34.93 -4.24 -19.43
CA ILE A 6 -34.44 -4.77 -18.15
C ILE A 6 -33.17 -5.61 -18.33
N ILE A 7 -33.13 -6.49 -19.34
CA ILE A 7 -31.96 -7.32 -19.62
C ILE A 7 -30.76 -6.45 -20.00
N ASN A 8 -30.94 -5.48 -20.90
CA ASN A 8 -29.85 -4.59 -21.31
C ASN A 8 -29.33 -3.77 -20.13
N THR A 9 -30.23 -3.21 -19.31
CA THR A 9 -29.82 -2.45 -18.11
C THR A 9 -29.04 -3.32 -17.13
N ALA A 10 -29.46 -4.57 -16.91
CA ALA A 10 -28.75 -5.49 -16.03
C ALA A 10 -27.36 -5.84 -16.56
N VAL A 11 -27.23 -6.10 -17.87
CA VAL A 11 -25.94 -6.40 -18.52
C VAL A 11 -25.01 -5.18 -18.46
N SER A 12 -25.51 -3.98 -18.77
CA SER A 12 -24.73 -2.75 -18.68
C SER A 12 -24.26 -2.48 -17.25
N ALA A 13 -25.12 -2.65 -16.25
CA ALA A 13 -24.75 -2.50 -14.85
C ALA A 13 -23.65 -3.50 -14.45
N MET A 14 -23.77 -4.76 -14.89
CA MET A 14 -22.75 -5.78 -14.63
C MET A 14 -21.40 -5.42 -15.25
N ILE A 15 -21.37 -4.94 -16.49
CA ILE A 15 -20.14 -4.51 -17.17
C ILE A 15 -19.48 -3.36 -16.40
N VAL A 16 -20.26 -2.37 -15.94
CA VAL A 16 -19.74 -1.24 -15.16
C VAL A 16 -19.16 -1.71 -13.83
N ILE A 17 -19.84 -2.61 -13.11
CA ILE A 17 -19.35 -3.15 -11.84
C ILE A 17 -18.03 -3.90 -12.05
N VAL A 18 -17.95 -4.78 -13.05
CA VAL A 18 -16.72 -5.51 -13.37
C VAL A 18 -15.59 -4.56 -13.77
N GLY A 19 -15.90 -3.55 -14.59
CA GLY A 19 -14.93 -2.52 -14.97
C GLY A 19 -14.37 -1.75 -13.78
N LEU A 20 -15.23 -1.33 -12.84
CA LEU A 20 -14.82 -0.65 -11.61
C LEU A 20 -13.96 -1.55 -10.71
N LEU A 21 -14.30 -2.83 -10.59
CA LEU A 21 -13.51 -3.78 -9.80
C LEU A 21 -12.12 -3.98 -10.39
N LEU A 22 -12.02 -4.12 -11.72
CA LEU A 22 -10.73 -4.22 -12.41
C LEU A 22 -9.92 -2.94 -12.27
N TYR A 23 -10.55 -1.77 -12.41
CA TYR A 23 -9.90 -0.48 -12.21
C TYR A 23 -9.36 -0.34 -10.78
N HIS A 24 -10.19 -0.62 -9.78
CA HIS A 24 -9.79 -0.52 -8.38
C HIS A 24 -8.65 -1.49 -8.03
N LYS A 25 -8.67 -2.71 -8.60
CA LYS A 25 -7.63 -3.71 -8.34
C LYS A 25 -6.29 -3.35 -8.99
N ASN A 26 -6.32 -2.87 -10.24
CA ASN A 26 -5.12 -2.79 -11.08
C ASN A 26 -4.59 -1.37 -11.32
N TYR A 27 -5.39 -0.32 -11.11
CA TYR A 27 -5.03 1.04 -11.52
C TYR A 27 -5.26 2.11 -10.45
N ALA A 28 -6.19 1.90 -9.51
CA ALA A 28 -6.42 2.87 -8.45
C ALA A 28 -5.17 3.03 -7.57
N VAL A 29 -4.76 4.28 -7.38
CA VAL A 29 -3.65 4.63 -6.49
C VAL A 29 -4.03 4.28 -5.05
N LYS A 30 -3.17 3.53 -4.37
CA LYS A 30 -3.37 3.13 -2.97
C LYS A 30 -2.44 3.93 -2.07
N VAL A 31 -3.01 4.73 -1.18
CA VAL A 31 -2.23 5.56 -0.25
C VAL A 31 -2.06 4.82 1.07
N TYR A 32 -0.81 4.69 1.53
CA TYR A 32 -0.45 4.09 2.82
C TYR A 32 0.34 5.10 3.64
N ALA A 33 -0.08 5.35 4.89
CA ALA A 33 0.70 6.15 5.82
C ALA A 33 1.63 5.25 6.64
N LEU A 34 2.91 5.59 6.70
CA LEU A 34 3.93 4.88 7.46
C LEU A 34 4.68 5.85 8.37
N ASP A 35 4.62 5.62 9.68
CA ASP A 35 5.43 6.35 10.66
C ASP A 35 6.81 5.69 10.81
N LEU A 36 7.76 6.13 9.98
CA LEU A 36 9.15 5.67 10.05
C LEU A 36 9.84 6.07 11.36
N LYS A 37 9.52 7.24 11.93
CA LYS A 37 10.12 7.73 13.17
C LYS A 37 9.71 6.86 14.35
N GLY A 38 8.42 6.57 14.47
CA GLY A 38 7.89 5.66 15.47
C GLY A 38 8.46 4.24 15.33
N PHE A 39 8.60 3.74 14.10
CA PHE A 39 9.25 2.45 13.85
C PHE A 39 10.70 2.42 14.33
N ILE A 40 11.51 3.41 13.94
CA ILE A 40 12.93 3.48 14.34
C ILE A 40 13.07 3.60 15.87
N ALA A 41 12.28 4.46 16.50
CA ALA A 41 12.29 4.64 17.95
C ALA A 41 11.95 3.33 18.68
N ALA A 42 10.97 2.57 18.20
CA ALA A 42 10.62 1.27 18.76
C ALA A 42 11.77 0.25 18.63
N GLN A 43 12.47 0.21 17.49
CA GLN A 43 13.62 -0.69 17.32
C GLN A 43 14.80 -0.29 18.22
N GLN A 44 15.09 1.01 18.34
CA GLN A 44 16.13 1.52 19.25
C GLN A 44 15.82 1.17 20.70
N GLN A 45 14.57 1.27 21.11
CA GLN A 45 14.14 0.88 22.44
C GLN A 45 14.33 -0.63 22.68
N MET A 46 13.96 -1.48 21.72
CA MET A 46 14.16 -2.93 21.84
C MET A 46 15.65 -3.33 21.91
N LEU A 47 16.51 -2.58 21.21
CA LEU A 47 17.96 -2.68 21.29
C LEU A 47 18.47 -2.37 22.69
N ILE A 48 18.05 -1.24 23.26
CA ILE A 48 18.46 -0.78 24.60
C ILE A 48 17.96 -1.76 25.67
N GLU A 49 16.76 -2.31 25.50
CA GLU A 49 16.18 -3.33 26.37
C GLU A 49 16.84 -4.71 26.22
N GLY A 50 17.80 -4.88 25.29
CA GLY A 50 18.47 -6.15 25.01
C GLY A 50 17.56 -7.22 24.41
N LYS A 51 16.36 -6.84 23.94
CA LYS A 51 15.40 -7.72 23.27
C LYS A 51 15.75 -7.97 21.81
N LEU A 52 16.58 -7.11 21.23
CA LEU A 52 17.06 -7.19 19.86
C LEU A 52 18.58 -7.00 19.80
N ASP A 53 19.26 -7.79 18.97
CA ASP A 53 20.64 -7.52 18.58
C ASP A 53 20.68 -6.71 17.28
N ASN A 54 21.87 -6.24 16.89
CA ASN A 54 22.04 -5.48 15.64
C ASN A 54 21.60 -6.27 14.39
N LYS A 55 21.67 -7.61 14.40
CA LYS A 55 21.23 -8.43 13.26
C LYS A 55 19.71 -8.52 13.18
N GLY A 56 19.01 -8.53 14.31
CA GLY A 56 17.55 -8.53 14.38
C GLY A 56 16.94 -7.23 13.84
N ILE A 57 17.65 -6.11 13.98
CA ILE A 57 17.25 -4.83 13.36
C ILE A 57 17.25 -4.94 11.84
N ASP A 58 18.33 -5.49 11.27
CA ASP A 58 18.44 -5.68 9.82
C ASP A 58 17.33 -6.59 9.28
N GLU A 59 16.95 -7.62 10.03
CA GLU A 59 15.82 -8.48 9.67
C GLU A 59 14.50 -7.71 9.69
N HIS A 60 14.28 -6.85 10.69
CA HIS A 60 13.09 -6.02 10.77
C HIS A 60 13.01 -5.00 9.62
N PHE A 61 14.13 -4.40 9.21
CA PHE A 61 14.18 -3.54 8.02
C PHE A 61 13.94 -4.32 6.73
N LYS A 62 14.46 -5.55 6.59
CA LYS A 62 14.16 -6.41 5.44
C LYS A 62 12.67 -6.78 5.35
N ILE A 63 12.03 -7.04 6.50
CA ILE A 63 10.59 -7.29 6.55
C ILE A 63 9.81 -6.05 6.13
N LEU A 64 10.24 -4.86 6.58
CA LEU A 64 9.64 -3.60 6.18
C LEU A 64 9.76 -3.37 4.66
N ASP A 65 10.96 -3.51 4.11
CA ASP A 65 11.23 -3.39 2.66
C ASP A 65 10.37 -4.36 1.85
N LYS A 66 10.30 -5.63 2.27
CA LYS A 66 9.44 -6.63 1.62
C LYS A 66 7.98 -6.22 1.64
N LYS A 67 7.47 -5.77 2.80
CA LYS A 67 6.07 -5.32 2.92
C LYS A 67 5.76 -4.09 2.08
N MET A 68 6.73 -3.19 1.89
CA MET A 68 6.58 -2.03 1.01
C MET A 68 6.52 -2.46 -0.45
N LYS A 69 7.42 -3.36 -0.89
CA LYS A 69 7.45 -3.90 -2.25
C LYS A 69 6.19 -4.71 -2.61
N GLU A 70 5.59 -5.40 -1.64
CA GLU A 70 4.33 -6.13 -1.84
C GLU A 70 3.11 -5.24 -2.11
N LYS A 71 3.19 -3.91 -1.90
CA LYS A 71 2.05 -2.99 -2.14
C LYS A 71 1.79 -2.71 -3.62
N GLY A 72 2.72 -3.06 -4.51
CA GLY A 72 2.62 -2.87 -5.95
C GLY A 72 2.93 -1.44 -6.42
N GLU A 73 3.12 -1.28 -7.72
CA GLU A 73 3.65 -0.05 -8.35
C GLU A 73 2.72 1.17 -8.20
N ASN A 74 1.41 0.95 -7.98
CA ASN A 74 0.43 2.03 -7.81
C ASN A 74 0.27 2.47 -6.35
N ALA A 75 1.18 2.08 -5.46
CA ALA A 75 1.16 2.47 -4.07
C ALA A 75 1.95 3.77 -3.85
N VAL A 76 1.35 4.68 -3.08
CA VAL A 76 2.03 5.87 -2.53
C VAL A 76 2.17 5.66 -1.04
N ILE A 77 3.40 5.71 -0.55
CA ILE A 77 3.72 5.61 0.88
C ILE A 77 4.03 7.02 1.37
N LEU A 78 3.18 7.53 2.24
CA LEU A 78 3.37 8.79 2.93
C LEU A 78 4.13 8.52 4.22
N THR A 79 5.26 9.19 4.39
CA THR A 79 6.00 9.23 5.65
C THR A 79 6.00 10.66 6.17
N SER A 80 6.36 10.86 7.43
CA SER A 80 6.32 12.19 8.06
C SER A 80 7.21 13.24 7.37
N ASP A 81 8.23 12.81 6.62
CA ASP A 81 9.21 13.70 5.99
C ASP A 81 9.36 13.49 4.47
N VAL A 82 8.96 12.33 3.92
CA VAL A 82 9.10 12.01 2.49
C VAL A 82 7.88 11.28 1.92
N VAL A 83 7.60 11.53 0.64
CA VAL A 83 6.60 10.78 -0.13
C VAL A 83 7.33 9.81 -1.06
N ILE A 84 6.98 8.53 -0.96
CA ILE A 84 7.56 7.47 -1.79
C ILE A 84 6.47 6.98 -2.75
N LYS A 85 6.70 7.09 -4.06
CA LYS A 85 5.78 6.63 -5.10
C LYS A 85 6.52 5.74 -6.08
N GLY A 86 6.25 4.43 -6.04
CA GLY A 86 7.03 3.46 -6.80
C GLY A 86 8.52 3.51 -6.41
N ASP A 87 9.39 3.79 -7.38
CA ASP A 87 10.84 3.98 -7.18
C ASP A 87 11.26 5.45 -7.04
N GLU A 88 10.32 6.40 -7.11
CA GLU A 88 10.59 7.83 -6.97
C GLU A 88 10.42 8.26 -5.50
N ILE A 89 11.42 8.98 -4.99
CA ILE A 89 11.43 9.57 -3.65
C ILE A 89 11.37 11.09 -3.82
N GLU A 90 10.25 11.69 -3.43
CA GLU A 90 10.12 13.15 -3.35
C GLU A 90 10.32 13.59 -1.89
N MET A 91 11.25 14.53 -1.71
CA MET A 91 11.56 15.15 -0.41
C MET A 91 11.08 16.61 -0.47
N ASP A 92 10.29 17.03 0.52
CA ASP A 92 9.94 18.45 0.75
C ASP A 92 11.09 19.21 1.43
#